data_AF-A0A655A809-F1
#
_entry.id   AF-A0A655A809-F1
#
_cell.length_a   1.000
_cell.length_b   1.000
_cell.length_c   1.000
_cell.angle_alpha   90.00
_cell.angle_beta   90.00
_cell.angle_gamma   90.00
#
_symmetry.space_group_name_H-M   'P 1'
#
loop_
_entity.id
_entity.type
_entity.pdbx_description
1 polymer ?
#
loop_
_entity_poly.entity_id
_entity_poly.type
_entity_poly.pdbx_seq_one_letter_code
_entity_poly.pdbx_strand_id
1 'polypeptide(L)'
;MARTIRPAHTPLDGDTVFALATGAVAVPPEAGVPAALSPETQLVTAVGAAAADCLARAVLAGVLNAQPVAGIPTYRDMFPGAFGS
;
A
#
# COMPACT_ATOMS: atom_id res chain seq x y z
N MET A 1 -1.01 -4.15 -1.63
CA MET A 1 -2.37 -4.66 -1.91
C MET A 1 -2.52 -6.14 -1.59
N ALA A 2 -1.80 -7.05 -2.26
CA ALA A 2 -1.91 -8.50 -2.05
C ALA A 2 -1.62 -8.98 -0.60
N ARG A 3 -0.96 -8.15 0.23
CA ARG A 3 -0.76 -8.43 1.66
C ARG A 3 -2.04 -8.28 2.51
N THR A 4 -3.04 -7.56 2.01
CA THR A 4 -4.25 -7.17 2.77
C THR A 4 -5.56 -7.55 2.07
N ILE A 5 -5.50 -8.06 0.84
CA ILE A 5 -6.65 -8.54 0.06
C ILE A 5 -6.28 -9.91 -0.52
N ARG A 6 -7.14 -10.91 -0.34
CA ARG A 6 -6.88 -12.28 -0.80
C ARG A 6 -8.17 -13.02 -1.20
N PRO A 7 -8.26 -13.57 -2.44
CA PRO A 7 -7.33 -13.32 -3.54
C PRO A 7 -7.37 -11.84 -3.97
N ALA A 8 -6.26 -11.36 -4.53
CA ALA A 8 -6.16 -10.06 -5.19
C ALA A 8 -5.76 -10.30 -6.65
N HIS A 9 -5.94 -9.30 -7.52
CA HIS A 9 -5.59 -9.37 -8.95
C HIS A 9 -6.34 -10.48 -9.70
N THR A 10 -7.59 -10.73 -9.34
CA THR A 10 -8.44 -11.67 -10.08
C THR A 10 -8.87 -11.07 -11.43
N PRO A 11 -9.34 -11.88 -12.39
CA PRO A 11 -9.83 -11.36 -13.68
C PRO A 11 -10.98 -10.34 -13.58
N LEU A 12 -11.65 -10.25 -12.43
CA LEU A 12 -12.74 -9.31 -12.18
C LEU A 12 -12.28 -8.04 -11.46
N ASP A 13 -11.01 -7.98 -11.03
CA ASP A 13 -10.46 -6.84 -10.31
C ASP A 13 -9.81 -5.84 -11.27
N GLY A 14 -10.20 -4.57 -11.18
CA GLY A 14 -9.61 -3.44 -11.92
C GLY A 14 -8.43 -2.80 -11.21
N ASP A 15 -7.60 -3.59 -10.53
CA ASP A 15 -6.56 -3.10 -9.62
C ASP A 15 -5.57 -2.18 -10.32
N THR A 16 -5.53 -0.90 -9.93
CA THR A 16 -4.62 0.10 -10.50
C THR A 16 -3.99 0.94 -9.39
N VAL A 17 -2.69 1.20 -9.50
CA VAL A 17 -1.95 2.06 -8.58
C VAL A 17 -1.24 3.14 -9.37
N PHE A 18 -1.41 4.39 -8.95
CA PHE A 18 -0.66 5.54 -9.49
C PHE A 18 0.42 5.94 -8.50
N ALA A 19 1.62 6.25 -9.02
CA ALA A 19 2.72 6.78 -8.24
C ALA A 19 3.06 8.19 -8.72
N LEU A 20 3.35 9.09 -7.78
CA LEU A 20 3.74 10.47 -8.03
C LEU A 20 4.96 10.82 -7.18
N ALA A 21 5.93 11.51 -7.78
CA ALA A 21 7.02 12.15 -7.07
C ALA A 21 6.93 13.66 -7.26
N THR A 22 6.91 14.42 -6.17
CA THR A 22 6.84 15.90 -6.23
C THR A 22 8.17 16.55 -6.63
N GLY A 23 9.28 15.80 -6.57
CA GLY A 23 10.63 16.30 -6.81
C GLY A 23 11.21 17.16 -5.67
N ALA A 24 10.56 17.20 -4.51
CA ALA A 24 10.98 18.07 -3.39
C ALA A 24 12.29 17.62 -2.71
N VAL A 25 12.71 16.37 -2.89
CA VAL A 25 13.93 15.80 -2.29
C VAL A 25 14.80 15.19 -3.38
N ALA A 26 16.01 15.71 -3.53
CA ALA A 26 17.03 15.11 -4.36
C ALA A 26 17.82 14.09 -3.52
N VAL A 27 17.93 12.85 -4.03
CA VAL A 27 18.73 11.80 -3.41
C VAL A 27 19.94 11.54 -4.30
N PRO A 28 21.17 11.76 -3.83
CA PRO A 28 22.35 11.47 -4.61
C PRO A 28 22.49 9.95 -4.83
N PRO A 29 23.02 9.52 -5.99
CA PRO A 29 23.32 8.10 -6.21
C PRO A 29 24.30 7.59 -5.17
N GLU A 30 24.06 6.38 -4.66
CA GLU A 30 24.91 5.80 -3.64
C GLU A 30 26.23 5.28 -4.24
N ALA A 31 27.32 5.43 -3.50
CA ALA A 31 28.62 4.89 -3.91
C ALA A 31 28.63 3.36 -3.81
N GLY A 32 29.33 2.70 -4.73
CA GLY A 32 29.54 1.25 -4.68
C GLY A 32 28.43 0.40 -5.32
N VAL A 33 27.47 1.01 -6.03
CA VAL A 33 26.53 0.25 -6.87
C VAL A 33 27.31 -0.45 -8.00
N PRO A 34 27.16 -1.77 -8.20
CA PRO A 34 27.79 -2.48 -9.30
C PRO A 34 27.41 -1.86 -10.65
N ALA A 35 28.37 -1.76 -11.59
CA ALA A 35 28.15 -1.14 -12.90
C ALA A 35 27.04 -1.82 -13.74
N ALA A 36 26.68 -3.05 -13.41
CA ALA A 36 25.58 -3.78 -14.05
C ALA A 36 24.18 -3.36 -13.55
N LEU A 37 24.09 -2.56 -12.49
CA LEU A 37 22.83 -2.10 -11.89
C LEU A 37 22.66 -0.59 -12.06
N SER A 38 21.40 -0.13 -12.08
CA SER A 38 21.10 1.30 -12.07
C SER A 38 21.53 1.90 -10.71
N PRO A 39 22.14 3.09 -10.68
CA PRO A 39 22.53 3.77 -9.44
C PRO A 39 21.35 4.01 -8.47
N GLU A 40 20.13 4.05 -8.99
CA GLU A 40 18.90 4.27 -8.23
C GLU A 40 18.31 2.99 -7.62
N THR A 41 18.88 1.82 -7.91
CA THR A 41 18.31 0.51 -7.50
C THR A 41 18.01 0.43 -6.00
N GLN A 42 18.93 0.92 -5.16
CA GLN A 42 18.74 0.92 -3.71
C GLN A 42 17.60 1.84 -3.27
N LEU A 43 17.57 3.06 -3.83
CA LEU A 43 16.52 4.03 -3.55
C LEU A 43 15.14 3.51 -3.96
N VAL A 44 15.01 2.97 -5.18
CA VAL A 44 13.75 2.41 -5.68
C VAL A 44 13.31 1.22 -4.83
N THR A 45 14.23 0.40 -4.35
CA THR A 45 13.92 -0.72 -3.46
C THR A 45 13.36 -0.22 -2.12
N ALA A 46 14.02 0.76 -1.50
CA ALA A 46 13.57 1.32 -0.22
C ALA A 46 12.21 2.03 -0.35
N VAL A 47 12.03 2.85 -1.38
CA VAL A 47 10.76 3.54 -1.66
C VAL A 47 9.66 2.54 -1.99
N GLY A 48 9.95 1.50 -2.80
CA GLY A 48 9.00 0.46 -3.15
C GLY A 48 8.52 -0.35 -1.94
N ALA A 49 9.43 -0.70 -1.02
CA ALA A 49 9.08 -1.36 0.23
C ALA A 49 8.16 -0.49 1.10
N ALA A 50 8.53 0.78 1.29
CA ALA A 50 7.71 1.74 2.04
C ALA A 50 6.34 1.97 1.38
N ALA A 51 6.28 2.04 0.05
CA ALA A 51 5.04 2.18 -0.71
C ALA A 51 4.12 0.97 -0.55
N ALA A 52 4.68 -0.25 -0.56
CA ALA A 52 3.91 -1.48 -0.34
C ALA A 52 3.26 -1.51 1.05
N ASP A 53 4.00 -1.11 2.09
CA ASP A 53 3.49 -1.02 3.46
C ASP A 53 2.48 0.12 3.63
N CYS A 54 2.73 1.26 2.98
CA CYS A 54 1.79 2.38 2.96
C CYS A 54 0.45 1.97 2.34
N LEU A 55 0.48 1.31 1.18
CA LEU A 55 -0.72 0.82 0.50
C LEU A 55 -1.47 -0.21 1.34
N ALA A 56 -0.77 -1.13 2.01
CA ALA A 56 -1.39 -2.09 2.92
C ALA A 56 -2.13 -1.38 4.08
N ARG A 57 -1.47 -0.40 4.71
CA ARG A 57 -2.08 0.40 5.78
C ARG A 57 -3.27 1.23 5.30
N ALA A 58 -3.19 1.81 4.11
CA ALA A 58 -4.29 2.57 3.51
C ALA A 58 -5.53 1.69 3.26
N VAL A 59 -5.35 0.47 2.76
CA VAL A 59 -6.45 -0.50 2.58
C VAL A 59 -7.10 -0.82 3.93
N LEU A 60 -6.31 -1.13 4.96
CA LEU A 60 -6.85 -1.40 6.30
C LEU A 60 -7.55 -0.17 6.88
N ALA A 61 -7.00 1.03 6.71
CA ALA A 61 -7.66 2.26 7.13
C ALA A 61 -9.02 2.42 6.45
N GLY A 62 -9.13 2.10 5.16
CA GLY A 62 -10.42 2.09 4.44
C GLY A 62 -11.44 1.12 5.05
N VAL A 63 -11.03 -0.13 5.32
CA VAL A 63 -11.90 -1.15 5.93
C VAL A 63 -12.37 -0.74 7.33
N LEU A 64 -11.45 -0.23 8.16
CA LEU A 64 -11.73 0.09 9.56
C LEU A 64 -12.49 1.41 9.75
N ASN A 65 -12.48 2.31 8.76
CA ASN A 65 -13.22 3.59 8.79
C ASN A 65 -14.47 3.60 7.90
N ALA A 66 -14.78 2.49 7.22
CA ALA A 66 -16.00 2.38 6.43
C ALA A 66 -17.25 2.64 7.28
N GLN A 67 -18.30 3.11 6.63
CA GLN A 67 -19.65 3.25 7.20
C GLN A 67 -20.61 2.31 6.46
N PRO A 68 -21.65 1.79 7.13
CA PRO A 68 -22.58 0.86 6.51
C PRO A 68 -23.35 1.55 5.37
N VAL A 69 -23.67 0.79 4.33
CA VAL A 69 -24.43 1.29 3.17
C VAL A 69 -25.28 0.16 2.59
N ALA A 70 -26.50 0.49 2.16
CA ALA A 70 -27.45 -0.46 1.54
C ALA A 70 -27.66 -1.76 2.34
N GLY A 71 -27.62 -1.68 3.67
CA GLY A 71 -27.77 -2.84 4.57
C GLY A 71 -26.53 -3.74 4.65
N ILE A 72 -25.41 -3.36 4.05
CA ILE A 72 -24.13 -4.06 4.16
C ILE A 72 -23.40 -3.55 5.41
N PRO A 73 -23.12 -4.41 6.40
CA PRO A 73 -22.42 -4.02 7.62
C PRO A 73 -20.93 -3.78 7.37
N THR A 74 -20.31 -2.98 8.23
CA THR A 74 -18.86 -2.76 8.22
C THR A 74 -18.14 -3.83 9.03
N TYR A 75 -16.81 -3.91 8.90
CA TYR A 75 -16.01 -4.79 9.74
C TYR A 75 -16.19 -4.50 11.24
N ARG A 76 -16.35 -3.21 11.61
CA ARG A 76 -16.60 -2.80 13.00
C ARG A 76 -17.96 -3.27 13.52
N ASP A 77 -19.00 -3.19 12.69
CA ASP A 77 -20.33 -3.65 13.05
C ASP A 77 -20.35 -5.17 13.27
N MET A 78 -19.60 -5.92 12.45
CA MET A 78 -19.51 -7.36 12.55
C MET A 78 -18.65 -7.85 13.73
N PHE A 79 -17.62 -7.08 14.11
CA PHE A 79 -16.66 -7.46 15.14
C PHE A 79 -16.41 -6.34 16.15
N PRO A 80 -17.44 -5.91 16.92
CA PRO A 80 -17.32 -4.77 17.83
C PRO A 80 -16.25 -4.99 18.92
N GLY A 81 -16.08 -6.23 19.39
CA GLY A 81 -15.07 -6.58 20.40
C GLY A 81 -13.61 -6.43 19.95
N ALA A 82 -13.35 -6.24 18.65
CA ALA A 82 -12.00 -6.02 18.14
C ALA A 82 -11.46 -4.59 18.38
N PHE A 83 -12.30 -3.65 18.81
CA PHE A 83 -11.97 -2.22 18.88
C PHE A 83 -11.87 -1.66 20.30
N GLY A 84 -11.93 -2.52 21.32
CA GLY A 84 -12.06 -2.09 22.72
C GLY A 84 -13.47 -1.60 23.05
N SER A 85 -13.83 -1.66 24.33
CA SER A 85 -15.05 -1.08 24.90
C SER A 85 -14.84 0.37 25.29
#